data_AF-A0A815H1I9-F1
#
_entry.id   AF-A0A815H1I9-F1
#
_cell.length_a   1.000
_cell.length_b   1.000
_cell.length_c   1.000
_cell.angle_alpha   90.00
_cell.angle_beta   90.00
_cell.angle_gamma   90.00
#
_symmetry.space_group_name_H-M   'P 1'
#
loop_
_entity.id
_entity.type
_entity.pdbx_description
1 polymer ?
#
loop_
_entity_poly.entity_id
_entity_poly.type
_entity_poly.pdbx_seq_one_letter_code
_entity_poly.pdbx_strand_id
1 'polypeptide(L)'
;MSPDTLFGCLYHSLITLRLSKLIQMTTDNNKSSNTTVGYTHRQLLQILLNPTYYPIGIQIRTNDDVFKQTIESMYKPEQFSAYFNCAQQLSQQNSNSVTYLMSDTSQLRREALKYFNNTNTFHLIAHVDRVLHMQVTKHLVEQALSSALFDAFLYMMCEHHIICDDSGYGRFAAFAGLKRRSIFAFTGSSQNTNRLICSNNGGTLLKEAGRRWSGIK
;
A
#
# COMPACT_ATOMS: atom_id res chain seq x y z
N MET A 1 0.98 7.99 26.89
CA MET A 1 0.54 7.79 25.49
C MET A 1 1.75 7.98 24.58
N SER A 2 2.11 6.99 23.76
CA SER A 2 3.28 7.07 22.88
C SER A 2 3.00 7.94 21.64
N PRO A 3 4.02 8.61 21.04
CA PRO A 3 3.82 9.56 19.93
C PRO A 3 3.00 9.01 18.75
N ASP A 4 3.27 7.78 18.33
CA ASP A 4 2.56 7.13 17.22
C ASP A 4 1.08 6.82 17.55
N THR A 5 0.71 6.76 18.84
CA THR A 5 -0.68 6.58 19.28
C THR A 5 -1.42 7.90 19.17
N LEU A 6 -0.80 9.00 19.61
CA LEU A 6 -1.33 10.35 19.38
C LEU A 6 -1.53 10.61 17.89
N PHE A 7 -0.52 10.28 17.09
CA PHE A 7 -0.55 10.46 15.65
C PHE A 7 -1.69 9.68 14.98
N GLY A 8 -1.81 8.37 15.25
CA GLY A 8 -2.91 7.58 14.69
C GLY A 8 -4.28 8.07 15.15
N CYS A 9 -4.46 8.41 16.43
CA CYS A 9 -5.72 8.98 16.92
C CYS A 9 -6.12 10.26 16.18
N LEU A 10 -5.18 11.20 16.01
CA LEU A 10 -5.43 12.44 15.28
C LEU A 10 -5.78 12.17 13.81
N TYR A 11 -5.05 11.28 13.16
CA TYR A 11 -5.32 10.92 11.77
C TYR A 11 -6.70 10.27 11.60
N HIS A 12 -7.04 9.30 12.46
CA HIS A 12 -8.36 8.69 12.48
C HIS A 12 -9.46 9.74 12.66
N SER A 13 -9.33 10.66 13.62
CA SER A 13 -10.31 11.73 13.80
C SER A 13 -10.50 12.60 12.55
N LEU A 14 -9.40 12.98 11.88
CA LEU A 14 -9.46 13.81 10.68
C LEU A 14 -10.07 13.06 9.48
N ILE A 15 -9.68 11.81 9.26
CA ILE A 15 -10.16 11.03 8.11
C ILE A 15 -11.60 10.58 8.31
N THR A 16 -11.99 10.12 9.49
CA THR A 16 -13.36 9.70 9.76
C THR A 16 -14.36 10.84 9.50
N LEU A 17 -14.01 12.09 9.86
CA LEU A 17 -14.83 13.26 9.57
C LEU A 17 -14.96 13.59 8.07
N ARG A 18 -14.07 13.06 7.23
CA ARG A 18 -14.01 13.32 5.78
C ARG A 18 -14.27 12.07 4.94
N LEU A 19 -14.57 10.93 5.56
CA LEU A 19 -14.61 9.63 4.90
C LEU A 19 -15.68 9.58 3.80
N SER A 20 -16.88 10.11 4.06
CA SER A 20 -17.95 10.16 3.05
C SER A 20 -17.54 10.95 1.81
N LYS A 21 -16.85 12.08 2.00
CA LYS A 21 -16.33 12.91 0.91
C LYS A 21 -15.21 12.21 0.15
N LEU A 22 -14.31 11.50 0.84
CA LEU A 22 -13.24 10.72 0.22
C LEU A 22 -13.80 9.55 -0.62
N ILE A 23 -14.82 8.85 -0.10
CA ILE A 23 -15.52 7.78 -0.84
C ILE A 23 -16.22 8.34 -2.08
N GLN A 24 -16.88 9.49 -1.98
CA GLN A 24 -17.55 10.12 -3.11
C GLN A 24 -16.54 10.51 -4.21
N MET A 25 -15.47 11.19 -3.82
CA MET A 25 -14.41 11.63 -4.75
C MET A 25 -13.71 10.48 -5.48
N THR A 26 -13.59 9.32 -4.84
CA THR A 26 -13.01 8.11 -5.46
C THR A 26 -14.01 7.32 -6.30
N THR A 27 -15.30 7.39 -5.99
CA THR A 27 -16.37 6.67 -6.72
C THR A 27 -16.72 7.33 -8.05
N ASP A 28 -16.80 8.67 -8.09
CA ASP A 28 -17.23 9.43 -9.28
C ASP A 28 -16.25 9.33 -10.46
N ASN A 29 -15.01 8.87 -10.21
CA ASN A 29 -13.97 8.73 -11.21
C ASN A 29 -13.95 7.35 -11.90
N ASN A 30 -14.75 6.37 -11.46
CA ASN A 30 -14.78 5.00 -12.03
C ASN A 30 -15.50 4.90 -13.39
N LYS A 31 -15.78 6.02 -14.06
CA LYS A 31 -16.23 5.99 -15.46
C LYS A 31 -15.02 5.77 -16.36
N SER A 32 -14.91 4.57 -16.92
CA SER A 32 -14.05 4.22 -18.07
C SER A 32 -12.65 3.69 -17.75
N SER A 33 -12.60 2.43 -17.31
CA SER A 33 -11.66 1.50 -17.95
C SER A 33 -12.26 0.09 -17.99
N ASN A 34 -12.39 -0.49 -19.18
CA ASN A 34 -12.81 -1.89 -19.38
C ASN A 34 -11.70 -2.88 -18.95
N THR A 35 -10.93 -2.55 -17.91
CA THR A 35 -9.88 -3.45 -17.41
C THR A 35 -10.53 -4.53 -16.57
N THR A 36 -10.45 -5.77 -17.04
CA THR A 36 -10.98 -6.98 -16.38
C THR A 36 -10.20 -7.40 -15.12
N VAL A 37 -9.06 -6.75 -14.86
CA VAL A 37 -8.15 -7.10 -13.75
C VAL A 37 -8.09 -5.92 -12.79
N GLY A 38 -8.52 -6.11 -11.54
CA GLY A 38 -8.40 -5.11 -10.47
C GLY A 38 -9.65 -4.92 -9.62
N TYR A 39 -9.54 -4.06 -8.61
CA TYR A 39 -10.62 -3.71 -7.69
C TYR A 39 -10.81 -2.20 -7.65
N THR A 40 -12.06 -1.76 -7.55
CA THR A 40 -12.40 -0.36 -7.24
C THR A 40 -12.12 -0.07 -5.76
N HIS A 41 -11.93 1.21 -5.42
CA HIS A 41 -11.79 1.67 -4.03
C HIS A 41 -12.92 1.18 -3.11
N ARG A 42 -14.16 1.16 -3.60
CA ARG A 42 -15.32 0.67 -2.84
C ARG A 42 -15.23 -0.83 -2.55
N GLN A 43 -14.85 -1.64 -3.55
CA GLN A 43 -14.68 -3.08 -3.37
C GLN A 43 -13.54 -3.39 -2.41
N LEU A 44 -12.42 -2.66 -2.52
CA LEU A 44 -11.30 -2.80 -1.59
C LEU A 44 -11.73 -2.47 -0.16
N LEU A 45 -12.45 -1.36 0.04
CA LEU A 45 -12.98 -1.00 1.35
C LEU A 45 -13.89 -2.08 1.92
N GLN A 46 -14.79 -2.64 1.11
CA GLN A 46 -15.68 -3.72 1.53
C GLN A 46 -14.92 -4.98 1.94
N ILE A 47 -13.88 -5.35 1.19
CA ILE A 47 -13.04 -6.52 1.50
C ILE A 47 -12.26 -6.28 2.80
N LEU A 48 -11.63 -5.11 2.95
CA LEU A 48 -10.80 -4.78 4.11
C LEU A 48 -11.61 -4.57 5.40
N LEU A 49 -12.88 -4.17 5.31
CA LEU A 49 -13.78 -4.06 6.47
C LEU A 49 -14.49 -5.37 6.82
N ASN A 50 -14.37 -6.42 6.00
CA ASN A 50 -15.05 -7.66 6.26
C ASN A 50 -14.32 -8.44 7.37
N PRO A 51 -14.98 -8.74 8.51
CA PRO A 51 -14.35 -9.42 9.64
C PRO A 51 -13.93 -10.87 9.36
N THR A 52 -14.38 -11.47 8.25
CA THR A 52 -13.94 -12.82 7.87
C THR A 52 -12.52 -12.85 7.33
N TYR A 53 -12.01 -11.71 6.85
CA TYR A 53 -10.68 -11.62 6.24
C TYR A 53 -9.63 -11.09 7.23
N TYR A 54 -8.40 -11.55 7.03
CA TYR A 54 -7.24 -11.07 7.77
C TYR A 54 -6.33 -10.24 6.83
N PRO A 55 -6.46 -8.90 6.80
CA PRO A 55 -5.81 -8.08 5.79
C PRO A 55 -4.30 -7.89 6.06
N ILE A 56 -3.48 -8.16 5.04
CA ILE A 56 -2.03 -7.93 5.02
C ILE A 56 -1.74 -6.86 3.96
N GLY A 57 -1.16 -5.73 4.37
CA GLY A 57 -0.82 -4.64 3.46
C GLY A 57 0.61 -4.74 2.96
N ILE A 58 0.83 -4.71 1.64
CA ILE A 58 2.12 -4.49 1.01
C ILE A 58 2.18 -3.06 0.45
N GLN A 59 3.22 -2.30 0.79
CA GLN A 59 3.52 -1.00 0.20
C GLN A 59 4.86 -1.06 -0.52
N ILE A 60 4.82 -0.94 -1.85
CA ILE A 60 6.01 -0.87 -2.70
C ILE A 60 6.09 0.51 -3.32
N ARG A 61 7.23 1.17 -3.16
CA ARG A 61 7.60 2.42 -3.83
C ARG A 61 8.65 2.09 -4.88
N THR A 62 8.44 2.45 -6.14
CA THR A 62 9.42 2.19 -7.21
C THR A 62 10.37 3.37 -7.46
N ASN A 63 10.35 4.38 -6.58
CA ASN A 63 11.19 5.60 -6.62
C ASN A 63 11.00 6.44 -7.90
N ASP A 64 11.78 7.54 -8.02
CA ASP A 64 11.69 8.50 -9.12
C ASP A 64 12.12 7.92 -10.49
N ASP A 65 12.46 6.63 -10.54
CA ASP A 65 12.71 5.93 -11.79
C ASP A 65 11.48 5.93 -12.70
N VAL A 66 10.28 6.09 -12.13
CA VAL A 66 9.02 6.36 -12.87
C VAL A 66 9.09 7.65 -13.68
N PHE A 67 9.85 8.66 -13.24
CA PHE A 67 10.02 9.93 -13.97
C PHE A 67 11.22 9.91 -14.93
N LYS A 68 12.18 9.00 -14.75
CA LYS A 68 13.40 8.92 -15.56
C LYS A 68 13.28 8.00 -16.77
N GLN A 69 12.34 7.06 -16.75
CA GLN A 69 12.24 6.04 -17.78
C GLN A 69 11.32 6.50 -18.91
N THR A 70 11.92 6.80 -20.07
CA THR A 70 11.26 7.09 -21.36
C THR A 70 10.62 5.85 -22.01
N ILE A 71 10.77 4.68 -21.40
CA ILE A 71 10.19 3.41 -21.82
C ILE A 71 9.67 2.79 -20.52
N GLU A 72 8.38 2.45 -20.46
CA GLU A 72 7.75 1.68 -19.37
C GLU A 72 8.63 0.46 -19.05
N SER A 73 9.61 0.58 -18.14
CA SER A 73 10.36 -0.59 -17.73
C SER A 73 9.35 -1.44 -16.98
N MET A 74 9.10 -2.62 -17.52
CA MET A 74 8.03 -3.48 -17.05
C MET A 74 8.45 -4.01 -15.68
N TYR A 75 7.99 -3.35 -14.62
CA TYR A 75 8.18 -3.81 -13.25
C TYR A 75 7.58 -5.20 -13.12
N LYS A 76 8.44 -6.17 -12.79
CA LYS A 76 8.06 -7.57 -12.65
C LYS A 76 7.88 -7.90 -11.17
N PRO A 77 6.81 -8.59 -10.75
CA PRO A 77 6.58 -8.95 -9.35
C PRO A 77 7.78 -9.65 -8.69
N GLU A 78 8.55 -10.43 -9.45
CA GLU A 78 9.74 -11.15 -9.00
C GLU A 78 10.84 -10.22 -8.46
N GLN A 79 10.94 -8.99 -8.98
CA GLN A 79 11.88 -7.97 -8.50
C GLN A 79 11.58 -7.54 -7.05
N PHE A 80 10.34 -7.77 -6.59
CA PHE A 80 9.86 -7.45 -5.26
C PHE A 80 9.51 -8.71 -4.46
N SER A 81 10.11 -9.85 -4.82
CA SER A 81 9.83 -11.16 -4.21
C SER A 81 9.95 -11.17 -2.68
N ALA A 82 10.85 -10.39 -2.07
CA ALA A 82 10.95 -10.28 -0.62
C ALA A 82 9.63 -9.84 0.05
N TYR A 83 8.93 -8.87 -0.54
CA TYR A 83 7.65 -8.36 -0.03
C TYR A 83 6.57 -9.44 -0.13
N PHE A 84 6.46 -10.08 -1.30
CA PHE A 84 5.44 -11.09 -1.55
C PHE A 84 5.69 -12.39 -0.77
N ASN A 85 6.95 -12.81 -0.63
CA ASN A 85 7.32 -13.96 0.21
C ASN A 85 6.98 -13.70 1.67
N CYS A 86 7.18 -12.47 2.16
CA CYS A 86 6.79 -12.11 3.51
C CYS A 86 5.25 -12.16 3.68
N ALA A 87 4.49 -11.61 2.73
CA ALA A 87 3.03 -11.72 2.77
C ALA A 87 2.54 -13.17 2.70
N GLN A 88 3.17 -14.01 1.88
CA GLN A 88 2.86 -15.43 1.79
C GLN A 88 3.08 -16.14 3.14
N GLN A 89 4.18 -15.88 3.83
CA GLN A 89 4.43 -16.46 5.16
C GLN A 89 3.36 -16.05 6.18
N LEU A 90 2.96 -14.78 6.18
CA LEU A 90 1.89 -14.27 7.06
C LEU A 90 0.52 -14.87 6.69
N SER A 91 0.25 -15.10 5.40
CA SER A 91 -0.98 -15.75 4.93
C SER A 91 -1.07 -17.21 5.36
N GLN A 92 0.04 -17.94 5.40
CA GLN A 92 0.06 -19.34 5.84
C GLN A 92 -0.30 -19.49 7.32
N GLN A 93 -0.11 -18.43 8.12
CA GLN A 93 -0.50 -18.39 9.52
C GLN A 93 -1.99 -18.09 9.72
N ASN A 94 -2.69 -17.60 8.68
CA ASN A 94 -4.07 -17.13 8.76
C ASN A 94 -4.88 -17.58 7.53
N SER A 95 -5.71 -18.61 7.68
CA SER A 95 -6.41 -19.29 6.56
C SER A 95 -7.30 -18.40 5.69
N ASN A 96 -7.75 -17.25 6.21
CA ASN A 96 -8.59 -16.29 5.48
C ASN A 96 -7.87 -14.96 5.22
N SER A 97 -6.55 -14.97 5.05
CA SER A 97 -5.82 -13.74 4.78
C SER A 97 -6.13 -13.17 3.39
N VAL A 98 -6.19 -11.85 3.30
CA VAL A 98 -6.24 -11.12 2.03
C VAL A 98 -5.09 -10.13 1.98
N THR A 99 -4.37 -10.05 0.87
CA THR A 99 -3.20 -9.18 0.73
C THR A 99 -3.54 -7.97 -0.12
N TYR A 100 -3.48 -6.77 0.44
CA TYR A 100 -3.67 -5.51 -0.28
C TYR A 100 -2.34 -4.93 -0.73
N LEU A 101 -2.19 -4.70 -2.04
CA LEU A 101 -1.01 -4.06 -2.63
C LEU A 101 -1.25 -2.59 -2.95
N MET A 102 -0.50 -1.74 -2.24
CA MET A 102 -0.38 -0.30 -2.47
C MET A 102 0.95 0.01 -3.17
N SER A 103 0.89 0.61 -4.36
CA SER A 103 2.08 1.02 -5.10
C SER A 103 1.83 2.30 -5.89
N ASP A 104 2.88 3.08 -6.06
CA ASP A 104 2.96 4.28 -6.89
C ASP A 104 2.96 3.98 -8.41
N THR A 105 2.90 2.71 -8.81
CA THR A 105 2.73 2.32 -10.23
C THR A 105 1.53 1.42 -10.43
N SER A 106 0.66 1.76 -11.39
CA SER A 106 -0.47 0.90 -11.79
C SER A 106 -0.02 -0.35 -12.55
N GLN A 107 1.14 -0.30 -13.21
CA GLN A 107 1.71 -1.44 -13.90
C GLN A 107 2.10 -2.57 -12.95
N LEU A 108 2.86 -2.28 -11.89
CA LEU A 108 3.22 -3.28 -10.88
C LEU A 108 1.97 -3.91 -10.26
N ARG A 109 0.95 -3.11 -9.93
CA ARG A 109 -0.32 -3.62 -9.38
C ARG A 109 -1.01 -4.59 -10.33
N ARG A 110 -1.09 -4.25 -11.62
CA ARG A 110 -1.70 -5.12 -12.65
C ARG A 110 -0.90 -6.40 -12.88
N GLU A 111 0.42 -6.32 -13.00
CA GLU A 111 1.26 -7.49 -13.21
C GLU A 111 1.28 -8.42 -11.99
N ALA A 112 1.30 -7.87 -10.78
CA ALA A 112 1.18 -8.67 -9.55
C ALA A 112 -0.19 -9.36 -9.47
N LEU A 113 -1.29 -8.67 -9.76
CA LEU A 113 -2.63 -9.27 -9.80
C LEU A 113 -2.70 -10.43 -10.78
N LYS A 114 -2.18 -10.25 -12.01
CA LYS A 114 -2.14 -11.33 -13.01
C LYS A 114 -1.31 -12.52 -12.53
N TYR A 115 -0.11 -12.26 -11.99
CA TYR A 115 0.79 -13.30 -11.53
C TYR A 115 0.15 -14.14 -10.42
N PHE A 116 -0.32 -13.50 -9.35
CA PHE A 116 -0.84 -14.22 -8.18
C PHE A 116 -2.23 -14.81 -8.36
N ASN A 117 -3.07 -14.26 -9.24
CA ASN A 117 -4.34 -14.90 -9.62
C ASN A 117 -4.12 -16.21 -10.39
N ASN A 118 -3.02 -16.33 -11.14
CA ASN A 118 -2.70 -17.54 -11.89
C ASN A 118 -2.05 -18.61 -11.01
N THR A 119 -1.24 -18.21 -10.03
CA THR A 119 -0.53 -19.16 -9.16
C THR A 119 -1.34 -19.62 -7.96
N ASN A 120 -2.43 -18.92 -7.59
CA ASN A 120 -3.23 -19.16 -6.38
C ASN A 120 -2.39 -19.22 -5.09
N THR A 121 -1.25 -18.52 -5.05
CA THR A 121 -0.32 -18.58 -3.91
C THR A 121 -0.92 -17.97 -2.65
N PHE A 122 -1.60 -16.82 -2.81
CA PHE A 122 -2.40 -16.14 -1.79
C PHE A 122 -3.35 -15.15 -2.48
N HIS A 123 -4.39 -14.71 -1.78
CA HIS A 123 -5.38 -13.79 -2.35
C HIS A 123 -4.85 -12.35 -2.38
N LEU A 124 -4.44 -11.88 -3.56
CA LEU A 124 -3.96 -10.52 -3.78
C LEU A 124 -5.08 -9.60 -4.29
N ILE A 125 -5.22 -8.42 -3.69
CA ILE A 125 -6.12 -7.35 -4.11
C ILE A 125 -5.33 -6.06 -4.32
N ALA A 126 -5.68 -5.30 -5.35
CA ALA A 126 -5.09 -4.01 -5.61
C ALA A 126 -6.04 -3.15 -6.44
N HIS A 127 -5.94 -1.84 -6.25
CA HIS A 127 -6.51 -0.89 -7.19
C HIS A 127 -5.65 -0.85 -8.46
N VAL A 128 -6.24 -0.58 -9.62
CA VAL A 128 -5.51 -0.64 -10.92
C VAL A 128 -5.54 0.66 -11.71
N ASP A 129 -6.29 1.66 -11.25
CA ASP A 129 -6.33 2.92 -12.00
C ASP A 129 -4.97 3.60 -11.96
N ARG A 130 -4.76 4.49 -12.93
CA ARG A 130 -3.51 5.24 -13.04
C ARG A 130 -3.24 6.01 -11.75
N VAL A 131 -2.00 5.93 -11.28
CA VAL A 131 -1.53 6.80 -10.19
C VAL A 131 -1.43 8.20 -10.77
N LEU A 132 -2.23 9.11 -10.24
CA LEU A 132 -2.16 10.51 -10.61
C LEU A 132 -0.95 11.12 -9.91
N HIS A 133 0.17 11.22 -10.61
CA HIS A 133 1.27 12.06 -10.14
C HIS A 133 0.84 13.53 -10.25
N MET A 134 1.23 14.36 -9.28
CA MET A 134 0.86 15.78 -9.23
C MET A 134 1.31 16.52 -10.49
N GLN A 135 0.45 16.59 -11.51
CA GLN A 135 0.62 17.44 -12.68
C GLN A 135 -0.21 18.72 -12.50
N VAL A 136 0.25 19.79 -13.15
CA VAL A 136 0.17 21.21 -12.78
C VAL A 136 -1.26 21.80 -12.59
N THR A 137 -2.34 21.08 -12.88
CA THR A 137 -3.70 21.62 -12.69
C THR A 137 -4.22 21.35 -11.27
N LYS A 138 -4.81 22.39 -10.64
CA LYS A 138 -5.34 22.33 -9.27
C LYS A 138 -6.31 21.15 -9.05
N HIS A 139 -7.16 20.88 -10.04
CA HIS A 139 -8.13 19.77 -9.98
C HIS A 139 -7.45 18.40 -9.94
N LEU A 140 -6.43 18.17 -10.76
CA LEU A 140 -5.68 16.91 -10.76
C LEU A 140 -4.89 16.73 -9.46
N VAL A 141 -4.40 17.82 -8.86
CA VAL A 141 -3.72 17.78 -7.55
C VAL A 141 -4.70 17.38 -6.44
N GLU A 142 -5.89 17.99 -6.38
CA GLU A 142 -6.91 17.64 -5.38
C GLU A 142 -7.36 16.18 -5.53
N GLN A 143 -7.52 15.69 -6.77
CA GLN A 143 -7.85 14.30 -7.04
C GLN A 143 -6.72 13.33 -6.67
N ALA A 144 -5.48 13.64 -7.07
CA ALA A 144 -4.30 12.85 -6.74
C ALA A 144 -4.12 12.72 -5.22
N LEU A 145 -4.25 13.85 -4.51
CA LEU A 145 -4.16 13.87 -3.05
C LEU A 145 -5.29 13.06 -2.41
N SER A 146 -6.52 13.20 -2.89
CA SER A 146 -7.67 12.45 -2.36
C SER A 146 -7.51 10.95 -2.59
N SER A 147 -7.05 10.52 -3.76
CA SER A 147 -6.76 9.12 -4.06
C SER A 147 -5.63 8.58 -3.17
N ALA A 148 -4.54 9.34 -3.00
CA ALA A 148 -3.44 8.94 -2.13
C ALA A 148 -3.90 8.85 -0.66
N LEU A 149 -4.65 9.83 -0.15
CA LEU A 149 -5.18 9.76 1.21
C LEU A 149 -6.10 8.54 1.39
N PHE A 150 -6.88 8.20 0.37
CA PHE A 150 -7.75 7.03 0.43
C PHE A 150 -6.97 5.71 0.36
N ASP A 151 -5.95 5.60 -0.49
CA ASP A 151 -5.07 4.42 -0.51
C ASP A 151 -4.34 4.25 0.83
N ALA A 152 -3.84 5.34 1.43
CA ALA A 152 -3.27 5.31 2.77
C ALA A 152 -4.30 4.89 3.83
N PHE A 153 -5.55 5.35 3.70
CA PHE A 153 -6.66 4.95 4.57
C PHE A 153 -7.02 3.45 4.42
N LEU A 154 -7.01 2.90 3.21
CA LEU A 154 -7.18 1.46 3.00
C LEU A 154 -6.01 0.69 3.60
N TYR A 155 -4.79 1.17 3.38
CA TYR A 155 -3.58 0.50 3.87
C TYR A 155 -3.55 0.42 5.41
N MET A 156 -3.91 1.49 6.11
CA MET A 156 -3.95 1.50 7.59
C MET A 156 -4.97 0.52 8.20
N MET A 157 -5.93 0.02 7.43
CA MET A 157 -6.90 -0.99 7.88
C MET A 157 -6.31 -2.40 7.90
N CYS A 158 -5.09 -2.59 7.39
CA CYS A 158 -4.43 -3.88 7.42
C CYS A 158 -3.94 -4.23 8.83
N GLU A 159 -3.91 -5.53 9.14
CA GLU A 159 -3.41 -6.04 10.43
C GLU A 159 -1.88 -6.15 10.43
N HIS A 160 -1.29 -6.48 9.28
CA HIS A 160 0.15 -6.41 9.03
C HIS A 160 0.50 -5.46 7.90
N HIS A 161 1.67 -4.85 7.98
CA HIS A 161 2.18 -3.87 7.04
C HIS A 161 3.59 -4.24 6.62
N ILE A 162 3.78 -4.54 5.34
CA ILE A 162 5.06 -4.78 4.69
C ILE A 162 5.37 -3.52 3.90
N ILE A 163 6.38 -2.76 4.29
CA ILE A 163 6.68 -1.43 3.76
C ILE A 163 8.05 -1.36 3.09
N CYS A 164 8.17 -0.44 2.13
CA CYS A 164 9.46 -0.01 1.61
C CYS A 164 10.13 0.92 2.64
N ASP A 165 11.36 0.60 3.06
CA ASP A 165 12.05 1.23 4.19
C ASP A 165 12.30 2.74 4.01
N ASP A 166 12.48 3.19 2.78
CA ASP A 166 12.68 4.58 2.38
C ASP A 166 11.36 5.31 2.04
N SER A 167 10.21 4.64 2.12
CA SER A 167 8.90 5.23 1.82
C SER A 167 8.29 5.91 3.05
N GLY A 168 8.41 7.25 3.10
CA GLY A 168 7.70 8.08 4.08
C GLY A 168 6.19 7.86 4.07
N TYR A 169 5.62 7.68 2.88
CA TYR A 169 4.19 7.44 2.67
C TYR A 169 3.72 6.08 3.23
N GLY A 170 4.46 5.00 2.99
CA GLY A 170 4.12 3.68 3.54
C GLY A 170 4.22 3.64 5.07
N ARG A 171 5.26 4.30 5.62
CA ARG A 171 5.43 4.48 7.07
C ARG A 171 4.27 5.25 7.68
N PHE A 172 3.93 6.40 7.08
CA PHE A 172 2.80 7.23 7.51
C PHE A 172 1.51 6.40 7.63
N ALA A 173 1.16 5.66 6.58
CA ALA A 173 -0.06 4.86 6.54
C ALA A 173 -0.02 3.70 7.56
N ALA A 174 1.11 2.99 7.68
CA ALA A 174 1.26 1.90 8.65
C ALA A 174 1.16 2.38 10.12
N PHE A 175 1.79 3.51 10.45
CA PHE A 175 1.72 4.09 11.79
C PHE A 175 0.33 4.65 12.12
N ALA A 176 -0.37 5.18 11.12
CA ALA A 176 -1.74 5.65 11.28
C ALA A 176 -2.69 4.54 11.73
N GLY A 177 -2.46 3.29 11.30
CA GLY A 177 -3.27 2.12 11.69
C GLY A 177 -3.09 1.66 13.14
N LEU A 178 -2.19 2.28 13.91
CA LEU A 178 -1.92 1.95 15.33
C LEU A 178 -1.42 0.50 15.57
N LYS A 179 -1.03 -0.24 14.52
CA LYS A 179 -0.55 -1.64 14.59
C LYS A 179 0.99 -1.76 14.62
N ARG A 180 1.64 -1.08 15.56
CA ARG A 180 3.12 -0.94 15.59
C ARG A 180 3.93 -2.23 15.57
N ARG A 181 3.41 -3.32 16.13
CA ARG A 181 4.12 -4.62 16.22
C ARG A 181 4.06 -5.43 14.92
N SER A 182 3.37 -4.90 13.91
CA SER A 182 3.05 -5.61 12.68
C SER A 182 3.60 -4.89 11.45
N ILE A 183 4.76 -4.24 11.58
CA ILE A 183 5.41 -3.51 10.48
C ILE A 183 6.71 -4.23 10.12
N PHE A 184 6.89 -4.57 8.85
CA PHE A 184 8.08 -5.21 8.29
C PHE A 184 8.65 -4.32 7.17
N ALA A 185 9.88 -3.85 7.31
CA ALA A 185 10.50 -2.93 6.37
C ALA A 185 11.57 -3.62 5.51
N PHE A 186 11.55 -3.35 4.20
CA PHE A 186 12.50 -3.87 3.22
C PHE A 186 13.13 -2.72 2.43
N THR A 187 14.43 -2.81 2.14
CA THR A 187 15.15 -1.81 1.35
C THR A 187 15.09 -2.15 -0.14
N GLY A 188 14.37 -1.36 -0.93
CA GLY A 188 14.36 -1.42 -2.39
C GLY A 188 13.97 -2.77 -2.99
N SER A 189 14.46 -3.05 -4.21
CA SER A 189 14.35 -4.33 -4.92
C SER A 189 15.49 -5.28 -4.57
N SER A 190 15.73 -5.50 -3.28
CA SER A 190 16.80 -6.40 -2.85
C SER A 190 16.48 -7.85 -3.24
N GLN A 191 17.12 -8.33 -4.31
CA GLN A 191 17.09 -9.72 -4.78
C GLN A 191 17.83 -10.71 -3.86
N ASN A 192 18.37 -10.28 -2.71
CA ASN A 192 18.96 -11.18 -1.73
C ASN A 192 17.85 -11.92 -0.95
N THR A 193 17.29 -12.93 -1.60
CA THR A 193 16.13 -13.74 -1.21
C THR A 193 16.38 -14.74 -0.08
N ASN A 194 17.63 -14.97 0.32
CA ASN A 194 17.94 -16.13 1.16
C ASN A 194 17.86 -15.90 2.67
N ARG A 195 17.55 -14.69 3.17
CA ARG A 195 17.60 -14.46 4.63
C ARG A 195 16.62 -13.46 5.27
N LEU A 196 15.72 -12.86 4.50
CA LEU A 196 14.73 -11.92 5.04
C LEU A 196 13.34 -12.56 5.07
N ILE A 197 13.20 -13.58 5.93
CA ILE A 197 11.92 -14.01 6.49
C ILE A 197 11.34 -12.81 7.25
N CYS A 198 10.00 -12.67 7.36
CA CYS A 198 9.39 -11.69 8.27
C CYS A 198 9.82 -11.97 9.72
N SER A 199 11.05 -11.63 10.10
CA SER A 199 11.57 -11.90 11.42
C SER A 199 10.94 -10.91 12.38
N ASN A 200 10.45 -11.40 13.52
CA ASN A 200 9.68 -10.64 14.53
C ASN A 200 10.39 -9.39 15.10
N ASN A 201 11.60 -9.08 14.67
CA ASN A 201 12.39 -7.93 15.10
C ASN A 201 12.29 -6.72 14.15
N GLY A 202 11.43 -6.76 13.12
CA GLY A 202 11.26 -5.68 12.13
C GLY A 202 10.51 -4.43 12.61
N GLY A 203 10.21 -4.29 13.91
CA GLY A 203 9.44 -3.17 14.44
C GLY A 203 10.15 -1.84 14.24
N THR A 204 9.72 -1.06 13.24
CA THR A 204 10.27 0.27 12.99
C THR A 204 9.63 1.29 13.91
N LEU A 205 10.41 2.18 14.54
CA LEU A 205 9.87 3.21 15.43
C LEU A 205 9.54 4.50 14.65
N LEU A 206 8.47 5.20 15.03
CA LEU A 206 8.09 6.49 14.42
C LEU A 206 9.23 7.53 14.51
N LYS A 207 10.01 7.51 15.61
CA LYS A 207 11.16 8.41 15.80
C LYS A 207 12.21 8.26 14.70
N GLU A 208 12.39 7.05 14.18
CA GLU A 208 13.33 6.76 13.08
C GLU A 208 12.74 7.15 11.73
N ALA A 209 11.40 7.13 11.62
CA ALA A 209 10.67 7.46 10.40
C ALA A 209 10.67 8.96 10.09
N GLY A 210 10.60 9.84 11.09
CA GLY A 210 10.33 11.27 10.89
C GLY A 210 11.26 12.02 9.93
N ARG A 211 12.52 11.57 9.79
CA ARG A 211 13.49 12.17 8.84
C ARG A 211 13.27 11.77 7.38
N ARG A 212 12.47 10.72 7.12
CA ARG A 212 12.31 10.11 5.79
C ARG A 212 10.98 10.44 5.11
N TRP A 213 10.19 11.36 5.69
CA TRP A 213 8.84 11.66 5.21
C TRP A 213 8.84 12.60 4.00
N SER A 214 9.82 13.49 3.90
CA SER A 214 9.89 14.51 2.85
C SER A 214 10.56 14.03 1.57
N GLY A 215 11.20 12.86 1.56
CA GLY A 215 12.08 12.46 0.47
C GLY A 215 13.33 13.35 0.32
N ILE A 216 13.53 14.32 1.21
CA ILE A 216 14.70 15.19 1.26
C ILE A 216 15.76 14.46 2.09
N LYS A 217 16.82 14.00 1.43
CA LYS A 217 18.03 13.47 2.09
C LYS A 217 18.94 14.60 2.52
#